data_AF-A0A520MVN6-F1
#
_entry.id   AF-A0A520MVN6-F1
#
_cell.length_a   1.000
_cell.length_b   1.000
_cell.length_c   1.000
_cell.angle_alpha   90.00
_cell.angle_beta   90.00
_cell.angle_gamma   90.00
#
_symmetry.space_group_name_H-M   'P 1'
#
loop_
_entity.id
_entity.type
_entity.pdbx_description
1 polymer ?
#
loop_
_entity_poly.entity_id
_entity_poly.type
_entity_poly.pdbx_seq_one_letter_code
_entity_poly.pdbx_strand_id
1 'polypeptide(L)' 'MNFKFTFAGITALLNKITKILIPLVVVSLLLGILMGTDTPFVGDVYKNVSSIVAMLGEDGLLVLVSLIIILAYLKKD' A
#
# COMPACT_ATOMS: atom_id res chain seq x y z
N MET A 1 -13.42 -30.87 -4.06
CA MET A 1 -14.01 -29.53 -3.81
C MET A 1 -14.43 -28.92 -5.13
N ASN A 2 -15.69 -28.51 -5.27
CA ASN A 2 -16.17 -27.87 -6.49
C ASN A 2 -16.07 -26.35 -6.31
N PHE A 3 -14.92 -25.76 -6.66
CA PHE A 3 -14.71 -24.32 -6.58
C PHE A 3 -15.50 -23.65 -7.70
N LYS A 4 -16.73 -23.23 -7.39
CA LYS A 4 -17.47 -22.32 -8.27
C LYS A 4 -16.79 -20.95 -8.21
N PHE A 5 -15.85 -20.71 -9.13
CA PHE A 5 -15.20 -19.42 -9.33
C PHE A 5 -16.19 -18.42 -9.92
N THR A 6 -17.05 -17.88 -9.06
CA THR A 6 -17.88 -16.73 -9.42
C THR A 6 -17.05 -15.46 -9.30
N PHE A 7 -17.39 -14.45 -10.08
CA PHE A 7 -16.77 -13.12 -9.96
C PHE A 7 -16.82 -12.61 -8.51
N ALA A 8 -17.97 -12.80 -7.83
CA ALA A 8 -18.13 -12.46 -6.42
C ALA A 8 -17.17 -13.26 -5.49
N GLY A 9 -16.98 -14.55 -5.75
CA GLY A 9 -16.06 -15.40 -4.99
C GLY A 9 -14.60 -14.98 -5.12
N ILE A 10 -14.18 -14.62 -6.34
CA ILE A 10 -12.82 -14.10 -6.61
C ILE A 10 -12.62 -12.75 -5.92
N THR A 11 -13.57 -11.83 -6.05
CA THR A 11 -13.52 -10.52 -5.37
C THR A 11 -13.44 -10.68 -3.85
N ALA A 12 -14.20 -11.60 -3.27
CA ALA A 12 -14.15 -11.90 -1.83
C ALA A 12 -12.77 -12.46 -1.41
N LEU A 13 -12.18 -13.34 -2.21
CA LEU A 13 -10.84 -13.88 -1.96
C LEU A 13 -9.77 -12.77 -2.02
N LEU A 14 -9.76 -11.97 -3.08
CA LEU A 14 -8.82 -10.86 -3.23
C LEU A 14 -8.96 -9.87 -2.08
N ASN A 15 -10.19 -9.51 -1.68
CA ASN A 15 -10.42 -8.64 -0.53
C ASN A 15 -9.88 -9.23 0.78
N LYS A 16 -10.02 -10.55 1.01
CA LYS A 16 -9.45 -11.19 2.21
C LYS A 16 -7.93 -11.18 2.18
N ILE A 17 -7.32 -11.48 1.05
CA ILE A 17 -5.87 -11.46 0.89
C ILE A 17 -5.34 -10.04 1.09
N THR A 18 -5.93 -9.05 0.42
CA THR A 18 -5.53 -7.64 0.52
C THR A 18 -5.64 -7.12 1.96
N LYS A 19 -6.65 -7.52 2.74
CA LYS A 19 -6.76 -7.16 4.16
C LYS A 19 -5.56 -7.61 5.00
N ILE A 20 -4.88 -8.68 4.61
CA ILE A 20 -3.68 -9.20 5.29
C ILE A 20 -2.42 -8.58 4.67
N LEU A 21 -2.37 -8.45 3.35
CA LEU A 21 -1.21 -7.91 2.64
C LEU A 21 -0.99 -6.42 2.91
N ILE A 22 -2.04 -5.61 3.06
CA ILE A 22 -1.91 -4.18 3.37
C ILE A 22 -1.10 -3.94 4.65
N PRO A 23 -1.49 -4.48 5.82
CA PRO A 23 -0.72 -4.25 7.05
C PRO A 23 0.69 -4.85 6.96
N LEU A 24 0.88 -5.97 6.25
CA LEU A 24 2.20 -6.53 6.01
C LEU A 24 3.11 -5.55 5.24
N VAL A 25 2.61 -4.95 4.16
CA VAL A 25 3.35 -3.95 3.38
C VAL A 25 3.63 -2.71 4.24
N VAL A 26 2.65 -2.23 5.02
CA VAL A 26 2.82 -1.07 5.90
C VAL A 26 3.93 -1.31 6.94
N VAL A 27 3.91 -2.46 7.62
CA VAL A 27 4.95 -2.82 8.59
C VAL A 27 6.32 -2.93 7.90
N SER A 28 6.38 -3.56 6.72
CA SER A 28 7.62 -3.61 5.94
C SER A 28 8.14 -2.23 5.55
N LEU A 29 7.28 -1.27 5.20
CA LEU A 29 7.73 0.09 4.92
C LEU A 29 8.33 0.76 6.16
N LEU A 30 7.68 0.63 7.32
CA LEU A 30 8.21 1.14 8.58
C LEU A 30 9.58 0.52 8.90
N LEU A 31 9.71 -0.80 8.77
CA LEU A 31 10.97 -1.50 8.99
C LEU A 31 12.03 -1.12 7.95
N GLY A 32 11.65 -0.87 6.69
CA GLY A 32 12.59 -0.47 5.64
C GLY A 32 13.16 0.93 5.87
N ILE A 33 12.35 1.84 6.42
CA ILE A 33 12.79 3.18 6.84
C ILE A 33 13.76 3.06 8.02
N LEU A 34 13.50 2.17 8.99
CA LEU A 34 14.29 2.06 10.23
C LEU A 34 15.56 1.22 10.07
N MET A 35 15.50 0.13 9.31
CA MET A 35 16.56 -0.87 9.20
C MET A 35 17.33 -0.77 7.88
N GLY A 36 16.88 0.08 6.96
CA GLY A 36 17.48 0.25 5.65
C GLY A 36 17.11 -0.84 4.65
N THR A 37 17.70 -0.75 3.45
CA THR A 37 17.27 -1.55 2.29
C THR A 37 17.96 -2.90 2.14
N ASP A 38 18.84 -3.26 3.07
CA ASP A 38 19.63 -4.50 3.02
C ASP A 38 18.90 -5.68 3.67
N THR A 39 17.77 -5.41 4.34
CA THR A 39 16.93 -6.43 4.96
C THR A 39 16.10 -7.17 3.90
N PRO A 40 16.16 -8.51 3.80
CA PRO A 40 15.36 -9.29 2.85
C PRO A 40 13.85 -9.00 2.99
N PHE A 41 13.13 -9.01 1.87
CA PHE A 41 11.71 -8.65 1.74
C PHE A 41 11.40 -7.18 2.06
N VAL A 42 11.77 -6.68 3.23
CA VAL A 42 11.54 -5.31 3.70
C VAL A 42 12.19 -4.27 2.80
N GLY A 43 13.46 -4.48 2.45
CA GLY A 43 14.23 -3.57 1.61
C GLY A 43 13.68 -3.49 0.19
N ASP A 44 13.20 -4.60 -0.36
CA ASP A 44 12.59 -4.65 -1.69
C ASP A 44 11.23 -3.95 -1.72
N VAL A 45 10.41 -4.14 -0.68
CA VAL A 45 9.14 -3.42 -0.53
C VAL A 45 9.38 -1.91 -0.46
N TYR A 46 10.35 -1.46 0.35
CA TYR A 46 10.71 -0.05 0.43
C TYR A 46 11.19 0.50 -0.92
N LYS A 47 12.12 -0.19 -1.59
CA LYS A 47 12.63 0.22 -2.91
C LYS A 47 11.51 0.37 -3.94
N ASN A 48 10.63 -0.63 -4.05
CA ASN A 48 9.52 -0.61 -5.00
C ASN A 48 8.56 0.56 -4.73
N VAL A 49 8.19 0.80 -3.47
CA VAL A 49 7.30 1.91 -3.12
C VAL A 49 7.99 3.25 -3.33
N SER A 50 9.25 3.39 -2.92
CA SER A 50 10.04 4.63 -3.14
C SER A 50 10.22 4.95 -4.62
N SER A 51 10.35 3.94 -5.47
CA SER A 51 10.45 4.12 -6.92
C SER A 51 9.15 4.69 -7.50
N ILE A 52 7.99 4.17 -7.06
CA ILE A 52 6.69 4.70 -7.46
C ILE A 52 6.53 6.14 -6.96
N VAL A 53 6.92 6.43 -5.71
CA VAL A 53 6.88 7.80 -5.16
C VAL A 53 7.79 8.74 -5.95
N ALA A 54 8.99 8.30 -6.33
CA ALA A 54 9.90 9.08 -7.15
C ALA A 54 9.34 9.36 -8.56
N MET A 55 8.59 8.41 -9.14
CA MET A 55 7.93 8.61 -10.44
C MET A 55 6.82 9.67 -10.39
N LEU A 56 6.21 9.90 -9.23
CA LEU A 56 5.22 10.97 -9.05
C LEU A 56 5.86 12.35 -8.98
N GLY A 57 7.14 12.44 -8.62
CA GLY A 57 7.85 13.70 -8.43
C GLY A 57 7.36 14.51 -7.23
N GLU A 58 8.00 15.65 -6.99
CA GLU A 58 7.67 16.55 -5.88
C GLU A 58 6.25 17.10 -6.00
N ASP A 59 5.89 17.60 -7.19
CA ASP A 59 4.56 18.16 -7.46
C ASP A 59 3.44 17.13 -7.32
N GLY A 60 3.66 15.90 -7.81
CA GLY A 60 2.68 14.83 -7.70
C GLY A 60 2.47 14.38 -6.25
N LEU A 61 3.55 14.33 -5.46
CA LEU A 61 3.45 14.04 -4.03
C LEU A 61 2.71 15.14 -3.27
N LEU A 62 2.97 16.42 -3.59
CA LEU A 62 2.30 17.57 -3.00
C LEU A 62 0.78 17.51 -3.26
N VAL A 63 0.36 17.19 -4.48
CA VAL A 63 -1.06 17.04 -4.83
C VAL A 63 -1.70 15.89 -4.04
N LEU A 64 -1.03 14.74 -3.92
CA LEU A 64 -1.56 13.60 -3.15
C LEU A 64 -1.71 13.92 -1.66
N VAL A 65 -0.70 14.52 -1.04
CA VAL A 65 -0.76 14.92 0.37
C VAL A 65 -1.86 15.95 0.60
N SER A 66 -2.00 16.93 -0.29
CA SER A 66 -3.06 17.93 -0.24
C SER A 66 -4.45 17.28 -0.31
N LEU A 67 -4.64 16.31 -1.20
CA LEU A 67 -5.88 15.57 -1.32
C LEU A 67 -6.18 14.75 -0.05
N ILE A 68 -5.18 14.10 0.54
CA ILE A 68 -5.33 13.36 1.80
C ILE A 68 -5.78 14.30 2.93
N ILE A 69 -5.18 15.48 3.05
CA ILE A 69 -5.55 16.48 4.07
C ILE A 69 -7.00 16.93 3.87
N ILE A 70 -7.38 17.26 2.63
CA ILE A 70 -8.75 17.67 2.30
C ILE A 70 -9.75 16.55 2.63
N LEU A 71 -9.47 15.32 2.20
CA LEU A 71 -10.34 14.17 2.46
C LEU A 71 -10.44 13.84 3.96
N ALA A 72 -9.34 13.96 4.71
CA ALA A 72 -9.33 13.77 6.15
C ALA A 72 -10.16 14.85 6.88
N TYR A 73 -10.08 16.10 6.42
CA TYR A 73 -10.92 17.20 6.93
C TYR A 73 -12.40 16.97 6.62
N LEU A 74 -12.74 16.55 5.39
CA LEU A 74 -14.12 16.27 4.98
C LEU A 74 -14.72 15.03 5.66
N LYS A 75 -13.88 14.05 6.05
CA LYS A 75 -14.29 12.88 6.84
C LYS A 75 -14.48 13.18 8.32
N LYS A 76 -14.27 14.42 8.77
CA LYS A 76 -14.53 14.84 10.15
C LYS A 76 -16.04 14.99 10.35
N ASP A 77 -16.75 13.87 10.27
CA ASP A 77 -18.13 13.63 10.71
C ASP A 77 -18.35 12.11 10.87
#